data_AF-A0A1I4PTZ5-F1
#
_entry.id   AF-A0A1I4PTZ5-F1
#
_cell.length_a   1.000
_cell.length_b   1.000
_cell.length_c   1.000
_cell.angle_alpha   90.00
_cell.angle_beta   90.00
_cell.angle_gamma   90.00
#
_symmetry.space_group_name_H-M   'P 1'
#
loop_
_entity.id
_entity.type
_entity.pdbx_description
1 polymer ?
#
loop_
_entity_poly.entity_id
_entity_poly.type
_entity_poly.pdbx_seq_one_letter_code
_entity_poly.pdbx_strand_id
1 'polypeptide(L)'
;MGPGARVDDGVDVPRYAPDEIIAAVEDLSPAEVARIEAVSRYFAPRCAMQPEDLRQEAYARAFGTRSCRVGTGMVEFLAGIMKSIASDGYRSRKKAREKGGFEVVHVEGYGANGVPDPIFEAPSPEEAALSKRYHSEALAKAMACIDNDDELQLLVEGLFDGMRGKDLEDLLGKDTKGLAAVRKRLSRRLFAAFPNGVPV
;
A
#
# COMPACT_ATOMS: atom_id res chain seq x y z
N MET A 1 11.34 -24.04 -10.63
CA MET A 1 10.84 -22.94 -11.50
C MET A 1 10.61 -21.73 -10.61
N GLY A 2 11.51 -20.75 -10.63
CA GLY A 2 11.37 -19.50 -9.87
C GLY A 2 10.46 -18.51 -10.61
N PRO A 3 9.67 -17.69 -9.91
CA PRO A 3 8.75 -16.77 -10.56
C PRO A 3 9.48 -15.48 -10.98
N GLY A 4 9.43 -15.22 -12.29
CA GLY A 4 9.39 -13.89 -12.91
C GLY A 4 10.44 -12.89 -12.45
N ALA A 5 11.66 -13.00 -12.99
CA ALA A 5 12.50 -11.82 -13.15
C ALA A 5 11.69 -10.78 -13.94
N ARG A 6 11.47 -9.60 -13.34
CA ARG A 6 10.89 -8.44 -14.03
C ARG A 6 11.68 -8.22 -15.31
N VAL A 7 10.98 -8.21 -16.44
CA VAL A 7 11.56 -7.77 -17.70
C VAL A 7 11.83 -6.27 -17.51
N ASP A 8 13.11 -5.94 -17.42
CA ASP A 8 13.60 -4.57 -17.40
C ASP A 8 13.50 -4.07 -18.84
N ASP A 9 12.56 -3.16 -19.10
CA ASP A 9 12.26 -2.63 -20.43
C ASP A 9 13.38 -1.70 -20.94
N GLY A 10 14.65 -2.13 -20.92
CA GLY A 10 15.79 -1.68 -21.75
C GLY A 10 16.12 -0.19 -21.87
N VAL A 11 15.37 0.71 -21.26
CA VAL A 11 15.60 2.15 -21.22
C VAL A 11 16.28 2.40 -19.89
N ASP A 12 17.56 2.76 -19.94
CA ASP A 12 18.32 3.14 -18.74
C ASP A 12 17.74 4.44 -18.18
N VAL A 13 16.73 4.30 -17.32
CA VAL A 13 16.10 5.44 -16.66
C VAL A 13 17.06 5.93 -15.58
N PRO A 14 17.48 7.21 -15.59
CA PRO A 14 18.42 7.74 -14.62
C PRO A 14 17.96 7.45 -13.19
N ARG A 15 18.91 7.07 -12.34
CA ARG A 15 18.67 6.74 -10.93
C ARG A 15 19.55 7.60 -10.04
N TYR A 16 19.02 7.97 -8.88
CA TYR A 16 19.82 8.62 -7.86
C TYR A 16 20.94 7.70 -7.38
N ALA A 17 22.15 8.23 -7.24
CA ALA A 17 23.24 7.57 -6.53
C ALA A 17 22.91 7.52 -5.02
N PRO A 18 23.49 6.58 -4.26
CA PRO A 18 23.24 6.47 -2.82
C PRO A 18 23.46 7.77 -2.05
N ASP A 19 24.55 8.50 -2.35
CA ASP A 19 24.85 9.77 -1.69
C ASP A 19 23.84 10.87 -2.03
N GLU A 20 23.26 10.85 -3.23
CA GLU A 20 22.18 11.79 -3.61
C GLU A 20 20.88 11.46 -2.86
N ILE A 21 20.60 10.19 -2.60
CA ILE A 21 19.47 9.77 -1.77
C ILE A 21 19.69 10.26 -0.34
N ILE A 22 20.89 10.11 0.22
CA ILE A 22 21.22 10.60 1.56
C ILE A 22 21.02 12.12 1.64
N ALA A 23 21.62 12.88 0.71
CA ALA A 23 21.50 14.33 0.68
C ALA A 23 20.04 14.79 0.55
N ALA A 24 19.25 14.13 -0.30
CA ALA A 24 17.83 14.45 -0.45
C ALA A 24 16.98 14.07 0.77
N VAL A 25 17.38 13.06 1.56
CA VAL A 25 16.74 12.74 2.84
C VAL A 25 17.12 13.75 3.92
N GLU A 26 18.36 14.24 3.93
CA GLU A 26 18.81 15.28 4.86
C GLU A 26 18.15 16.63 4.60
N ASP A 27 17.81 16.93 3.35
CA ASP A 27 17.16 18.19 2.92
C ASP A 27 15.62 18.17 3.05
N LEU A 28 15.03 17.11 3.62
CA LEU A 28 13.59 17.01 3.79
C LEU A 28 13.04 18.15 4.66
N SER A 29 12.02 18.83 4.15
CA SER A 29 11.33 19.86 4.91
C SER A 29 10.58 19.27 6.11
N PRO A 30 10.27 20.08 7.15
CA PRO A 30 9.48 19.62 8.28
C PRO A 30 8.12 19.02 7.88
N ALA A 31 7.50 19.54 6.82
CA ALA A 31 6.23 19.02 6.30
C ALA A 31 6.40 17.62 5.67
N GLU A 32 7.51 17.38 4.97
CA GLU A 32 7.82 16.08 4.38
C GLU A 32 8.19 15.04 5.45
N VAL A 33 8.94 15.45 6.48
CA VAL A 33 9.21 14.59 7.65
C VAL A 33 7.91 14.19 8.33
N ALA A 34 7.00 15.14 8.59
CA ALA A 34 5.69 14.85 9.17
C ALA A 34 4.86 13.89 8.30
N ARG A 35 4.97 14.00 6.97
CA ARG A 35 4.31 13.08 6.03
C ARG A 35 4.89 11.67 6.11
N ILE A 36 6.22 11.53 6.18
CA ILE A 36 6.89 10.22 6.37
C ILE A 36 6.45 9.59 7.70
N GLU A 37 6.35 10.38 8.78
CA GLU A 37 5.83 9.89 10.05
C GLU A 37 4.39 9.38 9.94
N ALA A 38 3.50 10.14 9.30
CA ALA A 38 2.12 9.74 9.08
C ALA A 38 2.03 8.41 8.30
N VAL A 39 2.82 8.28 7.24
CA VAL A 39 2.90 7.05 6.43
C VAL A 39 3.44 5.87 7.26
N SER A 40 4.47 6.09 8.09
CA SER A 40 5.02 5.04 8.96
C SER A 40 3.99 4.55 9.98
N ARG A 41 3.24 5.46 10.62
CA ARG A 41 2.16 5.11 11.57
C ARG A 41 1.06 4.33 10.88
N TYR A 42 0.73 4.71 9.64
CA TYR A 42 -0.27 4.01 8.85
C TYR A 42 0.17 2.56 8.56
N PHE A 43 1.40 2.32 8.10
CA PHE A 43 1.84 0.98 7.66
C PHE A 43 2.32 0.05 8.78
N ALA A 44 2.87 0.58 9.87
CA ALA A 44 3.51 -0.21 10.93
C ALA A 44 2.65 -1.37 11.50
N PRO A 45 1.32 -1.21 11.72
CA PRO A 45 0.47 -2.32 12.19
C PRO A 45 0.43 -3.52 11.21
N ARG A 46 0.60 -3.26 9.90
CA ARG A 46 0.55 -4.30 8.85
C ARG A 46 1.78 -5.19 8.82
N CYS A 47 2.90 -4.76 9.39
CA CYS A 47 4.12 -5.56 9.57
C CYS A 47 4.47 -5.88 11.03
N ALA A 48 3.67 -5.44 12.01
CA ALA A 48 3.96 -5.61 13.45
C ALA A 48 5.31 -4.99 13.86
N MET A 49 5.62 -3.83 13.29
CA MET A 49 6.74 -3.00 13.69
C MET A 49 6.21 -1.78 14.44
N GLN A 50 7.08 -1.09 15.18
CA GLN A 50 6.77 0.29 15.58
C GLN A 50 6.94 1.22 14.37
N PRO A 51 6.23 2.37 14.32
CA PRO A 51 6.38 3.35 13.24
C PRO A 51 7.83 3.79 13.04
N GLU A 52 8.57 4.01 14.12
CA GLU A 52 9.98 4.39 14.13
C GLU A 52 10.85 3.31 13.49
N ASP A 53 10.64 2.04 13.86
CA ASP A 53 11.40 0.91 13.31
C ASP A 53 11.15 0.75 11.81
N LEU A 54 9.89 0.84 11.38
CA LEU A 54 9.53 0.75 9.96
C LEU A 54 10.17 1.89 9.17
N ARG A 55 10.18 3.10 9.71
CA ARG A 55 10.81 4.27 9.08
C ARG A 55 12.33 4.10 8.99
N GLN A 56 12.98 3.65 10.06
CA GLN A 56 14.43 3.40 10.05
C GLN A 56 14.82 2.29 9.07
N GLU A 57 14.05 1.21 9.01
CA GLU A 57 14.24 0.15 8.02
C GLU A 57 14.05 0.68 6.58
N ALA A 58 13.09 1.59 6.36
CA ALA A 58 12.92 2.22 5.06
C ALA A 58 14.14 3.06 4.66
N TYR A 59 14.72 3.85 5.57
CA TYR A 59 15.97 4.58 5.32
C TYR A 59 17.15 3.63 5.04
N ALA A 60 17.34 2.59 5.86
CA ALA A 60 18.41 1.62 5.67
C ALA A 60 18.33 0.95 4.28
N ARG A 61 17.11 0.62 3.83
CA ARG A 61 16.90 0.08 2.48
C ARG A 61 17.11 1.11 1.39
N ALA A 62 16.68 2.35 1.60
CA ALA A 62 16.88 3.45 0.65
C ALA A 62 18.37 3.73 0.39
N PHE A 63 19.20 3.71 1.45
CA PHE A 63 20.63 3.97 1.33
C PHE A 63 21.44 2.76 0.87
N GLY A 64 20.91 1.54 1.02
CA GLY A 64 21.65 0.31 0.72
C GLY A 64 21.16 -0.45 -0.51
N THR A 65 19.93 -0.94 -0.48
CA THR A 65 19.48 -2.04 -1.36
C THR A 65 18.40 -1.64 -2.36
N ARG A 66 17.83 -0.44 -2.24
CA ARG A 66 16.81 0.11 -3.14
C ARG A 66 17.41 1.14 -4.05
N SER A 67 16.85 1.26 -5.26
CA SER A 67 17.19 2.30 -6.21
C SER A 67 15.98 3.16 -6.50
N CYS A 68 16.22 4.48 -6.61
CA CYS A 68 15.19 5.48 -6.86
C CYS A 68 15.37 6.05 -8.27
N ARG A 69 14.29 6.16 -9.04
CA ARG A 69 14.32 6.84 -10.35
C ARG A 69 14.43 8.34 -10.12
N VAL A 70 15.23 9.02 -10.93
CA VAL A 70 15.32 10.49 -10.89
C VAL A 70 13.94 11.08 -11.20
N GLY A 71 13.54 12.07 -10.41
CA GLY A 71 12.23 12.71 -10.49
C GLY A 71 11.13 12.07 -9.64
N THR A 72 11.39 10.92 -9.00
CA THR A 72 10.54 10.43 -7.91
C THR A 72 10.80 11.26 -6.65
N GLY A 73 9.75 11.83 -6.05
CA GLY A 73 9.89 12.56 -4.80
C GLY A 73 10.28 11.63 -3.65
N MET A 74 11.11 12.13 -2.74
CA MET A 74 11.74 11.29 -1.71
C MET A 74 10.71 10.71 -0.73
N VAL A 75 9.65 11.46 -0.43
CA VAL A 75 8.56 10.97 0.41
C VAL A 75 7.79 9.84 -0.28
N GLU A 76 7.48 9.98 -1.57
CA GLU A 76 6.85 8.92 -2.37
C GLU A 76 7.70 7.64 -2.36
N PHE A 77 9.00 7.79 -2.63
CA PHE A 77 9.94 6.67 -2.64
C PHE A 77 9.98 5.93 -1.31
N LEU A 78 10.12 6.65 -0.18
CA LEU A 78 10.13 6.05 1.16
C LEU A 78 8.78 5.40 1.51
N ALA A 79 7.66 6.03 1.11
CA ALA A 79 6.32 5.44 1.26
C ALA A 79 6.20 4.10 0.51
N GLY A 80 6.72 4.04 -0.72
CA GLY A 80 6.78 2.81 -1.51
C GLY A 80 7.60 1.70 -0.83
N ILE A 81 8.73 2.06 -0.20
CA ILE A 81 9.53 1.10 0.58
C ILE A 81 8.76 0.59 1.80
N MET A 82 8.15 1.49 2.58
CA MET A 82 7.35 1.12 3.76
C MET A 82 6.18 0.21 3.40
N LYS A 83 5.47 0.52 2.32
CA LYS A 83 4.41 -0.33 1.74
C LYS A 83 4.93 -1.71 1.37
N SER A 84 6.10 -1.79 0.73
CA SER A 84 6.72 -3.08 0.38
C SER A 84 6.99 -3.92 1.62
N ILE A 85 7.57 -3.32 2.67
CA ILE A 85 7.84 -4.00 3.95
C ILE A 85 6.53 -4.48 4.59
N ALA A 86 5.51 -3.62 4.62
CA ALA A 86 4.18 -3.96 5.13
C ALA A 86 3.54 -5.14 4.37
N SER A 87 3.64 -5.15 3.04
CA SER A 87 3.09 -6.24 2.21
C SER A 87 3.81 -7.56 2.47
N ASP A 88 5.14 -7.54 2.57
CA ASP A 88 5.94 -8.73 2.85
C ASP A 88 5.65 -9.28 4.26
N GLY A 89 5.57 -8.38 5.26
CA GLY A 89 5.17 -8.71 6.63
C GLY A 89 3.79 -9.36 6.69
N TYR A 90 2.80 -8.77 6.03
CA TYR A 90 1.45 -9.34 5.94
C TYR A 90 1.46 -10.75 5.32
N ARG A 91 2.13 -10.95 4.18
CA ARG A 91 2.21 -12.25 3.50
C ARG A 91 2.91 -13.29 4.38
N SER A 92 4.00 -12.92 5.05
CA SER A 92 4.73 -13.80 5.96
C SER A 92 3.84 -14.26 7.10
N ARG A 93 3.09 -13.34 7.74
CA ARG A 93 2.15 -13.67 8.81
C ARG A 93 0.99 -14.52 8.33
N LYS A 94 0.41 -14.21 7.16
CA LYS A 94 -0.65 -15.03 6.58
C LYS A 94 -0.18 -16.46 6.36
N LYS A 95 1.00 -16.64 5.76
CA LYS A 95 1.62 -17.95 5.56
C LYS A 95 1.93 -18.65 6.88
N ALA A 96 2.39 -17.92 7.90
CA ALA A 96 2.63 -18.47 9.23
C ALA A 96 1.32 -18.92 9.90
N ARG A 97 0.21 -18.20 9.74
CA ARG A 97 -1.12 -18.59 10.22
C ARG A 97 -1.67 -19.83 9.49
N GLU A 98 -1.43 -19.92 8.18
CA GLU A 98 -1.87 -21.07 7.38
C GLU A 98 -1.04 -22.34 7.66
N LYS A 99 0.22 -22.20 8.09
CA LYS A 99 1.15 -23.31 8.33
C LYS A 99 1.34 -23.70 9.78
N GLY A 100 1.39 -22.71 10.67
CA GLY A 100 1.41 -22.91 12.11
C GLY A 100 -0.03 -23.06 12.53
N GLY A 101 -0.39 -24.22 13.08
CA GLY A 101 -1.69 -24.47 13.71
C GLY A 101 -1.87 -23.60 14.96
N PHE A 102 -1.83 -22.29 14.80
CA PHE A 102 -2.27 -21.34 15.79
C PHE A 102 -3.74 -21.63 16.04
N GLU A 103 -4.01 -22.13 17.23
CA GLU A 103 -5.38 -22.27 17.71
C GLU A 103 -6.02 -20.89 17.63
N VAL A 104 -7.14 -20.80 16.92
CA VAL A 104 -7.96 -19.59 16.93
C VAL A 104 -8.48 -19.48 18.36
N VAL A 105 -7.80 -18.69 19.19
CA VAL A 105 -8.32 -18.35 20.50
C VAL A 105 -9.53 -17.47 20.24
N HIS A 106 -10.71 -18.06 20.38
CA HIS A 106 -11.94 -17.31 20.55
C HIS A 106 -11.79 -16.51 21.85
N VAL A 107 -11.35 -15.27 21.73
CA VAL A 107 -11.63 -14.26 22.75
C VAL A 107 -13.12 -14.01 22.61
N GLU A 108 -13.91 -14.26 23.67
CA GLU A 108 -15.31 -13.88 23.71
C GLU A 108 -15.41 -12.36 23.47
N GLY A 109 -15.63 -11.97 22.21
CA GLY A 109 -15.86 -10.60 21.82
C GLY A 109 -17.31 -10.26 22.06
N TYR A 110 -17.57 -9.27 22.93
CA TYR A 110 -18.80 -8.49 22.99
C TYR A 110 -20.12 -9.24 22.64
N GLY A 111 -20.51 -10.13 23.55
CA GLY A 111 -21.79 -10.85 23.56
C GLY A 111 -22.14 -11.39 24.95
N ALA A 112 -21.48 -10.88 26.01
CA ALA A 112 -21.91 -11.17 27.37
C ALA A 112 -23.38 -10.72 27.50
N ASN A 113 -24.26 -11.66 27.87
CA ASN A 113 -25.73 -11.59 27.93
C ASN A 113 -26.52 -12.26 26.78
N GLY A 114 -25.92 -13.16 26.00
CA GLY A 114 -26.70 -14.05 25.11
C GLY A 114 -27.19 -13.38 23.81
N VAL A 115 -26.47 -12.36 23.33
CA VAL A 115 -26.66 -11.82 21.99
C VAL A 115 -25.89 -12.73 21.01
N PRO A 116 -26.56 -13.38 20.04
CA PRO A 116 -25.88 -14.21 19.05
C PRO A 116 -24.90 -13.36 18.23
N ASP A 117 -23.77 -13.97 17.86
CA ASP A 117 -22.86 -13.37 16.87
C ASP A 117 -23.66 -12.97 15.62
N PRO A 118 -23.41 -11.78 15.03
CA PRO A 118 -23.99 -11.43 13.75
C PRO A 118 -23.52 -12.46 12.71
N ILE A 119 -24.45 -13.29 12.23
CA ILE A 119 -24.23 -14.22 11.13
C ILE A 119 -24.10 -13.37 9.87
N PHE A 120 -22.87 -13.05 9.49
CA PHE A 120 -22.58 -12.70 8.11
C PHE A 120 -22.50 -14.02 7.34
N GLU A 121 -23.43 -14.25 6.40
CA GLU A 121 -23.29 -15.34 5.44
C GLU A 121 -21.98 -15.13 4.69
N ALA A 122 -20.96 -15.91 5.05
CA ALA A 122 -19.73 -15.95 4.29
C ALA A 122 -20.08 -16.46 2.89
N PRO A 123 -19.49 -15.90 1.81
CA PRO A 123 -19.73 -16.38 0.46
C PRO A 123 -19.48 -17.87 0.37
N SER A 124 -20.30 -18.57 -0.40
CA SER A 124 -20.06 -19.99 -0.64
C SER A 124 -18.68 -20.20 -1.30
N PRO A 125 -18.05 -21.38 -1.17
CA PRO A 125 -16.78 -21.66 -1.84
C PRO A 125 -16.85 -21.45 -3.36
N GLU A 126 -18.01 -21.73 -3.95
CA GLU A 126 -18.30 -21.48 -5.37
C GLU A 126 -18.35 -19.99 -5.67
N GLU A 127 -19.10 -19.20 -4.89
CA GLU A 127 -19.18 -17.73 -5.03
C GLU A 127 -17.82 -17.06 -4.85
N ALA A 128 -17.01 -17.51 -3.89
CA ALA A 128 -15.67 -17.00 -3.66
C ALA A 128 -14.73 -17.33 -4.84
N ALA A 129 -14.82 -18.55 -5.39
CA ALA A 129 -14.06 -18.93 -6.58
C ALA A 129 -14.49 -18.14 -7.82
N LEU A 130 -15.80 -17.91 -7.95
CA LEU A 130 -16.40 -17.11 -9.00
C LEU A 130 -15.88 -15.67 -8.92
N SER A 131 -16.08 -15.00 -7.79
CA SER A 131 -15.64 -13.63 -7.53
C SER A 131 -14.14 -13.45 -7.81
N LYS A 132 -13.31 -14.40 -7.36
CA LYS A 132 -11.87 -14.38 -7.62
C LYS A 132 -11.56 -14.47 -9.12
N ARG A 133 -12.27 -15.32 -9.87
CA ARG A 133 -12.06 -15.48 -11.31
C ARG A 133 -12.53 -14.26 -12.10
N TYR A 134 -13.69 -13.72 -11.77
CA TYR A 134 -14.30 -12.59 -12.49
C TYR A 134 -13.61 -11.25 -12.23
N HIS A 135 -13.16 -11.00 -11.00
CA HIS A 135 -12.59 -9.69 -10.64
C HIS A 135 -11.07 -9.66 -10.59
N SER A 136 -10.37 -10.79 -10.63
CA SER A 136 -8.90 -10.78 -10.53
C SER A 136 -8.22 -10.03 -11.68
N GLU A 137 -8.70 -10.19 -12.91
CA GLU A 137 -8.16 -9.49 -14.08
C GLU A 137 -8.44 -7.98 -14.01
N ALA A 138 -9.66 -7.60 -13.62
CA ALA A 138 -10.03 -6.20 -13.44
C ALA A 138 -9.22 -5.54 -12.31
N LEU A 139 -9.04 -6.22 -11.18
CA LEU A 139 -8.22 -5.73 -10.07
C LEU A 139 -6.75 -5.63 -10.48
N ALA A 140 -6.20 -6.64 -11.15
CA ALA A 140 -4.83 -6.60 -11.65
C ALA A 140 -4.61 -5.43 -12.61
N LYS A 141 -5.55 -5.20 -13.53
CA LYS A 141 -5.51 -4.08 -14.47
C LYS A 141 -5.64 -2.72 -13.79
N ALA A 142 -6.53 -2.60 -12.80
CA ALA A 142 -6.68 -1.39 -11.99
C ALA A 142 -5.41 -1.09 -11.16
N MET A 143 -4.78 -2.11 -10.58
CA MET A 143 -3.50 -1.95 -9.88
C MET A 143 -2.37 -1.58 -10.84
N ALA A 144 -2.33 -2.17 -12.03
CA ALA A 144 -1.32 -1.86 -13.04
C ALA A 144 -1.41 -0.41 -13.55
N CYS A 145 -2.62 0.18 -13.62
CA CYS A 145 -2.78 1.55 -14.14
C CYS A 145 -2.20 2.65 -13.23
N ILE A 146 -1.94 2.31 -11.96
CA ILE A 146 -1.29 3.14 -10.96
C ILE A 146 0.07 2.60 -10.53
N ASP A 147 0.59 1.59 -11.24
CA ASP A 147 1.91 1.05 -10.93
C ASP A 147 2.97 2.14 -11.15
N ASN A 148 3.94 2.23 -10.25
CA ASN A 148 4.94 3.30 -10.18
C ASN A 148 4.42 4.72 -9.86
N ASP A 149 3.17 4.88 -9.42
CA ASP A 149 2.66 6.14 -8.84
C ASP A 149 2.34 5.90 -7.36
N ASP A 150 3.36 6.03 -6.50
CA ASP A 150 3.24 5.74 -5.06
C ASP A 150 2.18 6.61 -4.37
N GLU A 151 1.96 7.83 -4.85
CA GLU A 151 0.91 8.72 -4.33
C GLU A 151 -0.49 8.18 -4.65
N LEU A 152 -0.75 7.73 -5.88
CA LEU A 152 -2.03 7.09 -6.22
C LEU A 152 -2.21 5.76 -5.49
N GLN A 153 -1.14 5.00 -5.33
CA GLN A 153 -1.18 3.75 -4.57
C GLN A 153 -1.54 3.99 -3.11
N LEU A 154 -0.92 4.98 -2.47
CA LEU A 154 -1.22 5.35 -1.09
C LEU A 154 -2.65 5.88 -0.92
N LEU A 155 -3.16 6.66 -1.90
CA LEU A 155 -4.56 7.07 -1.92
C LEU A 155 -5.49 5.85 -1.96
N VAL A 156 -5.22 4.88 -2.86
CA VAL A 156 -6.06 3.68 -2.99
C VAL A 156 -6.08 2.90 -1.69
N GLU A 157 -4.93 2.70 -1.05
CA GLU A 157 -4.87 1.99 0.23
C GLU A 157 -5.64 2.69 1.34
N GLY A 158 -5.46 4.01 1.51
CA GLY A 158 -6.24 4.78 2.47
C GLY A 158 -7.74 4.72 2.20
N LEU A 159 -8.16 4.71 0.92
CA LEU A 159 -9.56 4.55 0.55
C LEU A 159 -10.11 3.17 0.92
N PHE A 160 -9.33 2.11 0.72
CA PHE A 160 -9.67 0.72 1.08
C PHE A 160 -9.82 0.53 2.59
N ASP A 161 -9.02 1.22 3.40
CA ASP A 161 -9.17 1.21 4.87
C ASP A 161 -10.24 2.18 5.39
N GLY A 162 -11.03 2.78 4.50
CA GLY A 162 -12.14 3.65 4.88
C GLY A 162 -11.75 5.06 5.29
N MET A 163 -10.49 5.49 5.13
CA MET A 163 -10.06 6.85 5.47
C MET A 163 -10.76 7.89 4.59
N ARG A 164 -11.13 9.04 5.15
CA ARG A 164 -11.85 10.13 4.45
C ARG A 164 -11.36 11.49 4.94
N GLY A 165 -11.65 12.53 4.14
CA GLY A 165 -11.41 13.93 4.52
C GLY A 165 -10.00 14.17 5.05
N LYS A 166 -9.91 14.67 6.28
CA LYS A 166 -8.67 15.07 6.93
C LYS A 166 -7.66 13.93 7.07
N ASP A 167 -8.13 12.70 7.32
CA ASP A 167 -7.24 11.55 7.44
C ASP A 167 -6.48 11.25 6.14
N LEU A 168 -7.17 11.39 4.99
CA LEU A 168 -6.52 11.24 3.68
C LEU A 168 -5.64 12.43 3.32
N GLU A 169 -6.05 13.64 3.70
CA GLU A 169 -5.23 14.85 3.57
C GLU A 169 -3.91 14.69 4.32
N ASP A 170 -3.95 14.23 5.56
CA ASP A 170 -2.77 14.05 6.39
C ASP A 170 -1.88 12.91 5.88
N LEU A 171 -2.48 11.77 5.48
CA LEU A 171 -1.74 10.65 4.90
C LEU A 171 -1.00 11.04 3.62
N LEU A 172 -1.65 11.82 2.76
CA LEU A 172 -1.08 12.23 1.47
C LEU A 172 -0.27 13.53 1.56
N GLY A 173 -0.30 14.22 2.70
CA GLY A 173 0.24 15.57 2.86
C GLY A 173 -0.35 16.58 1.88
N LYS A 174 -1.67 16.52 1.67
CA LYS A 174 -2.41 17.40 0.75
C LYS A 174 -3.44 18.22 1.49
N ASP A 175 -3.71 19.42 1.01
CA ASP A 175 -4.92 20.15 1.35
C ASP A 175 -6.14 19.56 0.60
N THR A 176 -7.33 20.06 0.90
CA THR A 176 -8.58 19.61 0.29
C THR A 176 -8.55 19.70 -1.24
N LYS A 177 -7.94 20.76 -1.78
CA LYS A 177 -7.79 20.97 -3.22
C LYS A 177 -6.84 19.94 -3.84
N GLY A 178 -5.71 19.68 -3.19
CA GLY A 178 -4.74 18.67 -3.56
C GLY A 178 -5.35 17.27 -3.55
N LEU A 179 -6.07 16.90 -2.49
CA LEU A 179 -6.77 15.62 -2.41
C LEU A 179 -7.78 15.45 -3.57
N ALA A 180 -8.55 16.49 -3.89
CA ALA A 180 -9.47 16.48 -5.03
C ALA A 180 -8.72 16.28 -6.37
N ALA A 181 -7.54 16.90 -6.53
CA ALA A 181 -6.72 16.74 -7.71
C ALA A 181 -6.17 15.30 -7.86
N VAL A 182 -5.67 14.69 -6.78
CA VAL A 182 -5.19 13.30 -6.77
C VAL A 182 -6.32 12.33 -7.09
N ARG A 183 -7.51 12.52 -6.49
CA ARG A 183 -8.71 11.72 -6.82
C ARG A 183 -9.09 11.82 -8.30
N LYS A 184 -9.07 13.03 -8.87
CA LYS A 184 -9.35 13.23 -10.30
C LYS A 184 -8.31 12.53 -11.18
N ARG A 185 -7.04 12.51 -10.77
CA ARG A 185 -5.97 11.78 -11.47
C ARG A 185 -6.24 10.27 -11.45
N LEU A 186 -6.60 9.71 -10.29
CA LEU A 186 -7.00 8.30 -10.16
C LEU A 186 -8.18 7.97 -11.08
N SER A 187 -9.25 8.76 -11.05
CA SER A 187 -10.43 8.54 -11.89
C SER A 187 -10.09 8.54 -13.38
N ARG A 188 -9.22 9.45 -13.85
CA ARG A 188 -8.77 9.47 -15.25
C ARG A 188 -7.98 8.23 -15.64
N ARG A 189 -7.08 7.75 -14.77
CA ARG A 189 -6.31 6.51 -15.00
C ARG A 189 -7.23 5.30 -15.13
N LEU A 190 -8.20 5.19 -14.21
CA LEU A 190 -9.21 4.14 -14.26
C LEU A 190 -10.09 4.23 -15.52
N PHE A 191 -10.54 5.43 -15.90
CA PHE A 191 -11.35 5.60 -17.11
C PHE A 191 -10.59 5.23 -18.38
N ALA A 192 -9.30 5.55 -18.47
CA ALA A 192 -8.46 5.14 -19.58
C ALA A 192 -8.22 3.61 -19.61
N ALA A 193 -8.06 2.99 -18.44
CA ALA A 193 -7.90 1.54 -18.33
C ALA A 193 -9.22 0.78 -18.59
N PHE A 194 -10.37 1.40 -18.33
CA PHE A 194 -11.70 0.82 -18.47
C PHE A 194 -12.64 1.75 -19.26
N PRO A 195 -12.42 1.93 -20.58
CA PRO A 195 -13.22 2.87 -21.39
C PRO A 195 -14.72 2.54 -21.43
N ASN A 196 -15.05 1.25 -21.29
CA ASN A 196 -16.41 0.73 -21.33
C ASN A 196 -16.96 0.39 -19.93
N GLY A 197 -16.31 0.89 -18.88
CA GLY A 197 -16.60 0.53 -17.49
C GLY A 197 -15.81 -0.68 -17.00
N VAL A 198 -15.81 -0.86 -15.68
CA VAL A 198 -15.22 -2.03 -15.03
C VAL A 198 -16.18 -3.21 -15.23
N PRO A 199 -15.71 -4.39 -15.67
CA PRO A 199 -16.52 -5.60 -15.62
C PRO A 199 -16.72 -5.96 -14.13
N VAL A 200 -17.83 -5.48 -13.56
CA VAL A 200 -18.33 -5.86 -12.23
C VAL A 200 -19.50 -6.81 -12.40
#